data_AF-A0A378TQY2-F1
#
_entry.id   AF-A0A378TQY2-F1
#
_cell.length_a   1.000
_cell.length_b   1.000
_cell.length_c   1.000
_cell.angle_alpha   90.00
_cell.angle_beta   90.00
_cell.angle_gamma   90.00
#
_symmetry.space_group_name_H-M   'P 1'
#
loop_
_entity.id
_entity.type
_entity.pdbx_description
1 polymer ?
#
loop_
_entity_poly.entity_id
_entity_poly.type
_entity_poly.pdbx_seq_one_letter_code
_entity_poly.pdbx_strand_id
1 'polypeptide(L)'
;MHWADDKLITAGSMALTCQNGLTFDCLKDYHITTINPNNLATNAIYQGKYTADFSGVSTVLPVGKTYYLGSFYRDKLAYFEGK
;
A
#
# COMPACT_ATOMS: atom_id res chain seq x y z
N MET A 1 -0.42 -8.10 -4.70
CA MET A 1 -1.89 -8.02 -4.61
C MET A 1 -2.40 -9.32 -4.03
N HIS A 2 -3.25 -9.25 -3.02
CA HIS A 2 -3.78 -10.41 -2.29
C HIS A 2 -5.28 -10.27 -2.10
N TRP A 3 -5.95 -11.37 -1.72
CA TRP A 3 -7.33 -11.30 -1.21
C TRP A 3 -7.34 -10.91 0.26
N ALA A 4 -8.32 -10.09 0.63
CA ALA A 4 -8.65 -9.69 1.99
C ALA A 4 -10.19 -9.76 2.11
N ASP A 5 -10.67 -10.87 2.67
CA ASP A 5 -12.09 -11.23 2.67
C ASP A 5 -12.71 -11.20 1.27
N ASP A 6 -13.68 -10.32 1.02
CA ASP A 6 -14.41 -10.16 -0.25
C ASP A 6 -13.75 -9.17 -1.22
N LYS A 7 -12.59 -8.60 -0.86
CA LYS A 7 -11.90 -7.56 -1.63
C LYS A 7 -10.48 -7.95 -1.99
N LEU A 8 -9.96 -7.32 -3.03
CA LEU A 8 -8.53 -7.34 -3.32
C LEU A 8 -7.84 -6.25 -2.51
N ILE A 9 -6.61 -6.51 -2.08
CA ILE A 9 -5.77 -5.55 -1.38
C ILE A 9 -4.39 -5.45 -2.04
N THR A 10 -3.88 -4.24 -2.15
CA THR A 10 -2.55 -3.97 -2.69
C THR A 10 -1.89 -2.81 -1.95
N ALA A 11 -0.56 -2.75 -2.03
CA ALA A 11 0.19 -1.62 -1.53
C ALA A 11 1.16 -1.09 -2.58
N GLY A 12 1.36 0.22 -2.57
CA GLY A 12 2.26 0.91 -3.48
C GLY A 12 2.00 2.41 -3.54
N SER A 13 2.75 3.09 -4.40
CA SER A 13 2.54 4.51 -4.69
C SER A 13 1.17 4.73 -5.34
N MET A 14 0.52 5.84 -5.02
CA MET A 14 -0.77 6.20 -5.60
C MET A 14 -0.69 7.56 -6.28
N ALA A 15 -0.88 7.59 -7.60
CA ALA A 15 -0.85 8.82 -8.38
C ALA A 15 -2.02 9.76 -8.06
N LEU A 16 -3.14 9.24 -7.57
CA LEU A 16 -4.37 10.00 -7.33
C LEU A 16 -4.18 11.12 -6.28
N THR A 17 -3.22 10.97 -5.37
CA THR A 17 -2.87 12.00 -4.38
C THR A 17 -1.95 13.10 -4.93
N CYS A 18 -1.47 12.95 -6.17
CA CYS A 18 -0.46 13.82 -6.78
C CYS A 18 -1.06 14.92 -7.66
N GLN A 19 -2.05 15.65 -7.13
CA GLN A 19 -2.88 16.65 -7.83
C GLN A 19 -2.15 17.53 -8.87
N ASN A 20 -0.88 17.91 -8.62
CA ASN A 20 -0.11 18.85 -9.45
C ASN A 20 1.08 18.22 -10.21
N GLY A 21 1.16 16.89 -10.31
CA GLY A 21 2.16 16.20 -11.13
C GLY A 21 2.83 15.00 -10.47
N LEU A 22 3.32 14.08 -11.29
CA LEU A 22 4.00 12.85 -10.85
C LEU A 22 5.46 13.13 -10.52
N THR A 23 5.71 13.73 -9.36
CA THR A 23 7.07 13.91 -8.83
C THR A 23 7.46 12.73 -7.94
N PHE A 24 8.77 12.48 -7.81
CA PHE A 24 9.30 11.48 -6.88
C PHE A 24 8.80 11.74 -5.46
N ASP A 25 8.80 13.00 -5.02
CA ASP A 25 8.34 13.38 -3.68
C ASP A 25 6.87 13.08 -3.43
N CYS A 26 6.03 13.08 -4.46
CA CYS A 26 4.64 12.66 -4.31
C CYS A 26 4.47 11.14 -4.29
N LEU A 27 5.24 10.43 -5.13
CA LEU A 27 5.10 8.98 -5.29
C LEU A 27 5.91 8.16 -4.28
N LYS A 28 6.80 8.77 -3.49
CA LYS A 28 7.66 8.04 -2.54
C LYS A 28 6.88 7.40 -1.39
N ASP A 29 5.78 8.01 -0.97
CA ASP A 29 4.88 7.47 0.06
C ASP A 29 4.07 6.30 -0.50
N TYR A 30 3.61 5.41 0.39
CA TYR A 30 2.82 4.25 -0.01
C TYR A 30 1.40 4.32 0.54
N HIS A 31 0.49 3.68 -0.18
CA HIS A 31 -0.89 3.51 0.22
C HIS A 31 -1.19 2.02 0.29
N ILE A 32 -2.08 1.65 1.22
CA ILE A 32 -2.76 0.36 1.18
C ILE A 32 -4.15 0.63 0.64
N THR A 33 -4.47 -0.05 -0.45
CA THR A 33 -5.69 0.19 -1.20
C THR A 33 -6.46 -1.12 -1.32
N THR A 34 -7.73 -1.05 -0.95
CA THR A 34 -8.70 -2.11 -1.24
C THR A 34 -9.34 -1.84 -2.60
N ILE A 35 -9.63 -2.91 -3.33
CA ILE A 35 -10.26 -2.87 -4.66
C ILE A 35 -11.48 -3.78 -4.60
N ASN A 36 -12.65 -3.23 -4.90
CA ASN A 36 -13.87 -4.03 -5.04
C ASN A 36 -13.79 -4.80 -6.38
N PRO A 37 -13.80 -6.14 -6.38
CA PRO A 37 -13.61 -6.91 -7.59
C PRO A 37 -14.77 -6.77 -8.60
N ASN A 38 -15.96 -6.37 -8.15
CA ASN A 38 -17.16 -6.31 -9.00
C ASN A 38 -17.21 -5.03 -9.86
N ASN A 39 -16.68 -3.92 -9.36
CA ASN A 39 -16.76 -2.61 -10.02
C ASN A 39 -15.43 -1.87 -10.11
N LEU A 40 -14.34 -2.49 -9.66
CA LEU A 40 -12.98 -1.96 -9.67
C LEU A 40 -12.81 -0.64 -8.89
N ALA A 41 -13.77 -0.28 -8.05
CA ALA A 41 -13.66 0.90 -7.19
C ALA A 41 -12.52 0.69 -6.20
N THR A 42 -11.63 1.68 -6.11
CA THR A 42 -10.49 1.68 -5.20
C THR A 42 -10.78 2.52 -3.97
N ASN A 43 -10.31 2.06 -2.81
CA ASN A 43 -10.40 2.79 -1.56
C ASN A 43 -9.10 2.66 -0.78
N ALA A 44 -8.38 3.77 -0.63
CA ALA A 44 -7.17 3.84 0.19
C ALA A 44 -7.58 3.76 1.68
N ILE A 45 -7.12 2.72 2.37
CA ILE A 45 -7.44 2.48 3.78
C ILE A 45 -6.29 2.90 4.72
N TYR A 46 -5.11 3.12 4.16
CA TYR A 46 -3.93 3.57 4.91
C TYR A 46 -2.98 4.33 4.00
N GLN A 47 -2.33 5.36 4.54
CA GLN A 47 -1.21 6.05 3.92
C GLN A 47 -0.01 6.00 4.86
N GLY A 48 1.08 5.40 4.39
CA GLY A 48 2.34 5.35 5.11
C GLY A 48 3.41 6.20 4.46
N LYS A 49 4.33 6.70 5.28
CA LYS A 49 5.45 7.53 4.82
C LYS A 49 6.61 6.69 4.31
N TYR A 50 7.27 7.20 3.29
CA TYR A 50 8.60 6.72 2.89
C TYR A 50 9.56 6.78 4.08
N THR A 51 10.37 5.74 4.25
CA THR A 51 11.56 5.77 5.11
C THR A 51 12.77 5.22 4.36
N ALA A 52 13.98 5.64 4.74
CA ALA A 52 15.20 5.11 4.13
C ALA A 52 15.41 3.60 4.39
N ASP A 53 14.91 3.15 5.54
CA ASP A 53 14.98 1.76 5.99
C ASP A 53 13.92 0.86 5.33
N PHE A 54 12.79 1.46 4.90
CA PHE A 54 11.69 0.76 4.27
C PHE A 54 11.02 1.64 3.20
N SER A 55 11.47 1.46 1.95
CA SER A 55 11.00 2.20 0.78
C SER A 55 10.53 1.26 -0.33
N GLY A 56 9.78 1.78 -1.32
CA GLY A 56 9.32 0.97 -2.45
C GLY A 56 8.41 -0.18 -2.04
N VAL A 57 7.46 0.11 -1.14
CA VAL A 57 6.44 -0.86 -0.72
C VAL A 57 5.68 -1.34 -1.94
N SER A 58 5.60 -2.66 -2.10
CA SER A 58 5.12 -3.31 -3.32
C SER A 58 3.95 -4.26 -3.10
N THR A 59 3.79 -4.72 -1.86
CA THR A 59 2.75 -5.66 -1.50
C THR A 59 2.34 -5.49 -0.05
N VAL A 60 1.14 -5.97 0.24
CA VAL A 60 0.56 -6.03 1.58
C VAL A 60 -0.15 -7.35 1.75
N LEU A 61 0.11 -8.04 2.86
CA LEU A 61 -0.60 -9.24 3.26
C LEU A 61 -1.29 -8.99 4.61
N PRO A 62 -2.63 -8.93 4.64
CA PRO A 62 -3.37 -8.90 5.89
C PRO A 62 -3.42 -10.30 6.53
N VAL A 63 -3.15 -10.37 7.83
CA VAL A 63 -3.30 -11.57 8.66
C VAL A 63 -3.97 -11.16 9.97
N GLY A 64 -5.26 -11.46 10.11
CA GLY A 64 -6.06 -10.95 11.21
C GLY A 64 -6.10 -9.42 11.19
N LYS A 65 -5.62 -8.78 12.26
CA LYS A 65 -5.52 -7.31 12.36
C LYS A 65 -4.15 -6.77 11.93
N THR A 66 -3.21 -7.62 11.52
CA THR A 66 -1.85 -7.21 11.21
C THR A 66 -1.66 -7.12 9.70
N TYR A 67 -1.04 -6.04 9.24
CA TYR A 67 -0.64 -5.85 7.85
C TYR A 67 0.85 -6.04 7.72
N TYR A 68 1.27 -7.00 6.89
CA TYR A 68 2.67 -7.22 6.53
C TYR A 68 2.97 -6.56 5.20
N LEU A 69 4.06 -5.82 5.12
CA LEU A 69 4.47 -5.06 3.95
C LEU A 69 5.77 -5.65 3.39
N GLY A 70 5.80 -5.84 2.07
CA GLY A 70 7.01 -6.16 1.33
C GLY A 70 7.54 -4.97 0.55
N SER A 71 8.86 -4.92 0.37
CA SER A 71 9.58 -3.87 -0.38
C SER A 71 10.24 -4.46 -1.63
N PHE A 72 10.28 -3.68 -2.72
CA PHE A 72 11.12 -4.02 -3.88
C PHE A 72 12.61 -3.71 -3.66
N TYR A 73 12.94 -2.77 -2.77
CA TYR A 73 14.29 -2.23 -2.63
C TYR A 73 15.02 -2.75 -1.39
N ARG A 74 14.35 -3.53 -0.56
CA ARG A 74 14.89 -4.10 0.68
C ARG A 74 14.40 -5.53 0.84
N ASP A 75 15.32 -6.44 1.14
CA ASP A 75 14.99 -7.79 1.59
C ASP A 75 14.59 -7.76 3.08
N LYS A 76 13.49 -7.06 3.36
CA LYS A 76 12.91 -6.88 4.70
C LYS A 76 11.40 -6.81 4.61
N LEU A 77 10.73 -7.29 5.66
CA LEU A 77 9.32 -7.09 5.89
C LEU A 77 9.11 -6.07 7.00
N ALA A 78 8.15 -5.17 6.81
CA ALA A 78 7.61 -4.34 7.89
C ALA A 78 6.21 -4.84 8.25
N TYR A 79 5.74 -4.54 9.45
CA TYR A 79 4.37 -4.82 9.83
C TYR A 79 3.81 -3.75 10.75
N PHE A 80 2.49 -3.64 10.79
CA PHE A 80 1.78 -2.84 11.77
C PHE A 80 0.38 -3.43 12.02
N GLU A 81 -0.21 -3.09 13.15
CA GLU A 81 -1.59 -3.45 13.47
C GLU A 81 -2.56 -2.40 12.94
N GLY A 82 -3.57 -2.85 12.20
CA GLY A 82 -4.74 -2.05 11.85
C GLY A 82 -5.55 -1.70 13.10
N LYS A 83 -6.15 -0.50 13.07
CA LYS A 83 -7.10 -0.07 14.09
C LYS A 83 -8.40 -0.87 14.01
#